data_AF-A0A3R9P7G4-F1
#
_entry.id   AF-A0A3R9P7G4-F1
#
_cell.length_a   1.000
_cell.length_b   1.000
_cell.length_c   1.000
_cell.angle_alpha   90.00
_cell.angle_beta   90.00
_cell.angle_gamma   90.00
#
_symmetry.space_group_name_H-M   'P 1'
#
loop_
_entity.id
_entity.type
_entity.pdbx_description
1 polymer ?
#
loop_
_entity_poly.entity_id
_entity_poly.type
_entity_poly.pdbx_seq_one_letter_code
_entity_poly.pdbx_strand_id
1 'polypeptide(L)' 'MLNWIQPGKPTQNAYIERFNNSFHREMLAAHLFHSLARVRQLVDEWRHDYNA' A
#
# COMPACT_ATOMS: atom_id res chain seq x y z
N MET A 1 17.51 15.50 -4.11
CA MET A 1 17.01 16.34 -3.00
C MET A 1 15.77 15.65 -2.45
N LEU A 2 15.68 15.41 -1.14
CA LEU A 2 14.49 14.80 -0.54
C LEU A 2 13.38 15.86 -0.48
N ASN A 3 12.21 15.58 -1.05
CA ASN A 3 11.06 16.49 -1.01
C ASN A 3 10.11 16.09 0.11
N TRP A 4 10.01 16.93 1.14
CA TRP A 4 9.06 16.75 2.23
C TRP A 4 7.67 17.23 1.87
N ILE A 5 6.65 16.59 2.44
CA ILE A 5 5.26 17.05 2.35
C ILE A 5 5.16 18.38 3.10
N GLN A 6 4.67 19.40 2.41
CA GLN A 6 4.49 20.73 2.99
C GLN A 6 3.19 20.77 3.81
N PRO A 7 3.20 21.39 5.00
CA PRO A 7 1.97 21.64 5.74
C PRO A 7 0.94 22.39 4.89
N GLY A 8 -0.32 21.94 4.91
CA GLY A 8 -1.39 22.57 4.12
C GLY A 8 -1.39 22.21 2.63
N LYS A 9 -0.56 21.25 2.17
CA LYS A 9 -0.56 20.73 0.79
C LYS A 9 -0.91 19.23 0.76
N PRO A 10 -2.18 18.86 1.06
CA PRO A 10 -2.59 17.45 1.18
C PRO A 10 -2.36 16.66 -0.12
N THR A 11 -2.45 17.31 -1.28
CA THR A 11 -2.24 16.67 -2.58
C THR A 11 -0.82 16.14 -2.77
N GLN A 12 0.17 16.62 -2.02
CA GLN A 12 1.53 16.10 -2.08
C GLN A 12 1.65 14.67 -1.51
N ASN A 13 0.68 14.22 -0.70
CA ASN A 13 0.64 12.87 -0.13
C ASN A 13 -0.41 11.96 -0.80
N ALA A 14 -1.20 12.48 -1.73
CA ALA A 14 -2.38 11.79 -2.27
C ALA A 14 -2.06 10.41 -2.88
N TYR A 15 -0.89 10.23 -3.48
CA TYR A 15 -0.47 8.94 -4.03
C TYR A 15 -0.27 7.87 -2.95
N ILE A 16 0.42 8.23 -1.86
CA ILE A 16 0.66 7.34 -0.73
C ILE A 16 -0.65 7.03 0.00
N GLU A 17 -1.53 8.02 0.15
CA GLU A 17 -2.85 7.82 0.75
C GLU A 17 -3.69 6.83 -0.05
N ARG A 18 -3.73 6.98 -1.39
CA ARG A 18 -4.41 6.03 -2.27
C ARG A 18 -3.82 4.63 -2.15
N PHE A 19 -2.49 4.51 -2.20
CA PHE A 19 -1.80 3.22 -2.04
C PHE A 19 -2.16 2.55 -0.73
N ASN A 20 -2.06 3.27 0.39
CA ASN A 20 -2.35 2.73 1.72
C ASN A 20 -3.81 2.28 1.85
N ASN A 21 -4.75 3.04 1.28
CA ASN A 21 -6.16 2.68 1.29
C ASN A 21 -6.44 1.39 0.50
N SER A 22 -5.88 1.27 -0.72
CA SER A 22 -5.99 0.05 -1.52
C SER A 22 -5.35 -1.13 -0.81
N PHE A 23 -4.11 -0.99 -0.32
CA PHE A 23 -3.43 -2.06 0.40
C PHE A 23 -4.21 -2.51 1.64
N HIS A 24 -4.74 -1.57 2.43
CA HIS A 24 -5.53 -1.92 3.60
C HIS A 24 -6.78 -2.73 3.24
N ARG A 25 -7.56 -2.28 2.25
CA ARG A 25 -8.81 -2.93 1.86
C ARG A 25 -8.59 -4.28 1.19
N GLU A 26 -7.61 -4.37 0.32
CA GLU A 26 -7.42 -5.51 -0.58
C GLU A 26 -6.48 -6.57 0.01
N MET A 27 -5.54 -6.17 0.88
CA MET A 27 -4.63 -7.10 1.54
C MET A 27 -5.00 -7.32 3.00
N LEU A 28 -4.97 -6.27 3.81
CA LEU A 28 -5.04 -6.42 5.26
C LEU A 28 -6.45 -6.80 5.76
N ALA A 29 -7.50 -6.28 5.12
CA ALA A 29 -8.88 -6.58 5.51
C ALA A 29 -9.41 -7.87 4.85
N ALA A 30 -8.89 -8.25 3.68
CA ALA A 30 -9.40 -9.40 2.91
C ALA A 30 -8.76 -10.74 3.29
N HIS A 31 -7.62 -10.74 3.98
CA HIS A 31 -6.84 -11.95 4.24
C HIS A 31 -6.58 -12.19 5.73
N LEU A 32 -6.65 -13.45 6.15
CA LEU A 32 -6.10 -13.92 7.41
C LEU A 32 -4.68 -14.46 7.18
N PHE A 33 -3.72 -13.95 7.93
CA PHE A 33 -2.32 -14.32 7.79
C PHE A 33 -1.93 -15.36 8.85
N HIS A 34 -1.33 -16.46 8.39
CA HIS A 34 -0.91 -17.57 9.24
C HIS A 34 0.60 -17.77 9.28
N SER A 35 1.34 -17.13 8.36
CA SER A 35 2.81 -17.14 8.35
C SER A 35 3.37 -15.96 7.57
N LEU A 36 4.57 -15.52 7.93
CA LEU A 36 5.26 -14.44 7.21
C LEU A 36 5.59 -14.81 5.75
N ALA A 37 5.86 -16.09 5.49
CA ALA A 37 6.12 -16.58 4.13
C ALA A 37 4.90 -16.37 3.23
N ARG A 38 3.70 -16.73 3.71
CA ARG A 38 2.46 -16.52 2.95
C ARG A 38 2.15 -15.04 2.74
N VAL A 39 2.38 -14.20 3.76
CA VAL A 39 2.22 -12.74 3.64
C VAL A 39 3.09 -12.20 2.50
N ARG A 40 4.38 -12.59 2.47
CA ARG A 40 5.31 -12.11 1.44
C ARG A 40 4.88 -12.48 0.02
N GLN A 41 4.41 -13.71 -0.17
CA GLN A 41 3.91 -14.16 -1.47
C GLN A 41 2.68 -13.36 -1.91
N LEU A 42 1.66 -13.26 -1.07
CA LEU A 42 0.43 -12.53 -1.40
C LEU A 42 0.69 -11.03 -1.66
N VAL A 43 1.61 -10.42 -0.90
CA VAL A 43 1.99 -9.01 -1.12
C VAL A 43 2.71 -8.82 -2.46
N ASP A 44 3.54 -9.77 -2.89
CA ASP A 44 4.25 -9.65 -4.17
C ASP A 44 3.30 -9.83 -5.36
N GLU A 45 2.39 -10.80 -5.27
CA GLU A 45 1.29 -10.98 -6.23
C GLU A 45 0.42 -9.71 -6.32
N TRP A 46 -0.07 -9.20 -5.18
CA TRP A 46 -0.87 -7.98 -5.14
C TRP A 46 -0.10 -6.76 -5.67
N ARG A 47 1.21 -6.68 -5.42
CA ARG A 47 2.04 -5.58 -5.96
C ARG A 47 2.08 -5.64 -7.49
N HIS A 48 2.12 -6.82 -8.10
CA HIS A 48 2.04 -6.94 -9.55
C HIS A 48 0.67 -6.51 -10.07
N ASP A 49 -0.41 -6.92 -9.41
CA ASP A 49 -1.78 -6.54 -9.81
C ASP A 49 -2.04 -5.03 -9.65
N TYR A 50 -1.56 -4.41 -8.57
CA TYR A 50 -1.76 -2.97 -8.31
C TYR A 50 -1.00 -2.07 -9.31
N ASN A 51 0.13 -2.54 -9.85
CA ASN A 51 0.99 -1.76 -10.76
C ASN A 51 0.82 -2.13 -12.25
N ALA A 52 -0.04 -3.10 -12.58
CA ALA A 52 -0.41 -3.44 -13.95
C ALA A 52 -1.28 -2.33 -14.58
#